data_AF-A0A8T4Y4D0-F1
#
_entry.id   AF-A0A8T4Y4D0-F1
#
_cell.length_a   1.000
_cell.length_b   1.000
_cell.length_c   1.000
_cell.angle_alpha   90.00
_cell.angle_beta   90.00
_cell.angle_gamma   90.00
#
_symmetry.space_group_name_H-M   'P 1'
#
loop_
_entity.id
_entity.type
_entity.pdbx_description
1 polymer ?
#
loop_
_entity_poly.entity_id
_entity_poly.type
_entity_poly.pdbx_seq_one_letter_code
_entity_poly.pdbx_strand_id
1 'polypeptide(L)'
;MTEKIRKLQGIVHEIAKTGKFKTDDDGNRWEKCIFTIELTNFSKRTPNEVLPPHIKGKKIKLVRFCCFDWHFKLGIKKTLDSDETEAVLANEQSETVYW
;
A
#
# COMPACT_ATOMS: atom_id res chain seq x y z
N MET A 1 -2.80 3.23 27.18
CA MET A 1 -1.57 3.22 26.37
C MET A 1 -1.99 3.45 24.94
N THR A 2 -1.50 4.49 24.27
CA THR A 2 -1.86 4.74 22.86
C THR A 2 -1.15 3.68 22.02
N GLU A 3 -1.91 2.74 21.45
CA GLU A 3 -1.33 1.75 20.53
C GLU A 3 -0.62 2.48 19.38
N LYS A 4 0.66 2.20 19.21
CA LYS A 4 1.45 2.81 18.13
C LYS A 4 1.00 2.16 16.82
N ILE A 5 0.21 2.89 16.04
CA ILE A 5 -0.22 2.48 14.71
C ILE A 5 1.01 2.32 13.81
N ARG A 6 1.30 1.07 13.44
CA ARG A 6 2.43 0.72 12.56
C ARG A 6 1.99 0.86 11.12
N LYS A 7 2.86 1.40 10.27
CA LYS A 7 2.61 1.46 8.83
C LYS A 7 3.84 1.06 8.04
N LEU A 8 3.72 0.02 7.22
CA LEU A 8 4.75 -0.37 6.27
C LEU A 8 4.84 0.62 5.11
N GLN A 9 6.04 0.77 4.57
CA GLN A 9 6.32 1.54 3.38
C GLN A 9 7.14 0.70 2.40
N GLY A 10 6.91 0.97 1.13
CA GLY A 10 7.66 0.35 0.05
C GLY A 10 7.74 1.22 -1.19
N ILE A 11 8.51 0.76 -2.17
CA ILE A 11 8.73 1.43 -3.45
C ILE A 11 7.79 0.84 -4.49
N VAL A 12 7.10 1.72 -5.23
CA VAL A 12 6.22 1.33 -6.34
C VAL A 12 7.06 0.93 -7.55
N HIS A 13 6.91 -0.31 -8.01
CA HIS A 13 7.59 -0.85 -9.20
C HIS A 13 6.69 -0.91 -10.43
N GLU A 14 5.39 -1.13 -10.23
CA GLU A 14 4.44 -1.32 -11.31
C GLU A 14 3.07 -0.80 -10.88
N ILE A 15 2.28 -0.34 -11.84
CA ILE A 15 0.90 0.08 -11.61
C ILE A 15 0.03 -0.49 -12.73
N ALA A 16 -0.91 -1.34 -12.38
CA ALA A 16 -1.90 -1.91 -13.29
C ALA A 16 -3.24 -1.21 -13.08
N LYS A 17 -3.73 -0.54 -14.13
CA LYS A 17 -5.07 0.02 -14.20
C LYS A 17 -6.06 -1.09 -14.55
N THR A 18 -7.12 -1.24 -13.77
CA THR A 18 -8.05 -2.38 -13.94
C THR A 18 -9.24 -2.07 -14.84
N GLY A 19 -9.45 -0.81 -15.22
CA GLY A 19 -10.66 -0.39 -15.95
C GLY A 19 -11.95 -0.48 -15.14
N LYS A 20 -11.89 -0.82 -13.84
CA LYS A 20 -13.04 -0.76 -12.92
C LYS A 20 -13.11 0.62 -12.30
N PHE A 21 -14.27 1.27 -12.41
CA PHE A 21 -14.48 2.63 -11.93
C PHE A 21 -15.57 2.72 -10.87
N LYS A 22 -15.47 3.72 -10.01
CA LYS A 22 -16.56 4.20 -9.15
C LYS A 22 -16.63 5.73 -9.20
N THR A 23 -17.81 6.28 -8.97
CA THR A 23 -18.02 7.74 -8.88
C THR A 23 -18.35 8.08 -7.43
N ASP A 24 -17.76 9.15 -6.90
CA ASP A 24 -18.12 9.67 -5.57
C ASP A 24 -19.25 10.71 -5.67
N ASP A 25 -19.72 11.19 -4.51
CA ASP A 25 -20.84 12.14 -4.42
C ASP A 25 -20.54 13.50 -5.07
N ASP A 26 -19.24 13.83 -5.22
CA ASP A 26 -18.76 15.05 -5.88
C ASP A 26 -18.62 14.88 -7.41
N GLY A 27 -18.95 13.69 -7.94
CA GLY A 27 -18.87 13.36 -9.37
C GLY A 27 -17.48 12.97 -9.85
N ASN A 28 -16.50 12.78 -8.97
CA ASN A 28 -15.15 12.36 -9.36
C ASN A 28 -15.13 10.88 -9.72
N ARG A 29 -14.46 10.57 -10.84
CA ARG A 29 -14.29 9.20 -11.33
C ARG A 29 -13.00 8.59 -10.80
N TRP A 30 -13.14 7.58 -9.95
CA TRP A 30 -12.04 6.84 -9.36
C TRP A 30 -11.82 5.51 -10.08
N GLU A 31 -10.60 5.25 -10.54
CA GLU A 31 -10.22 3.99 -11.16
C GLU A 31 -9.54 3.06 -10.15
N LYS A 32 -9.98 1.80 -10.05
CA LYS A 32 -9.29 0.77 -9.28
C LYS A 32 -7.97 0.44 -9.97
N CYS A 33 -6.88 0.58 -9.21
CA CYS A 33 -5.51 0.37 -9.64
C CYS A 33 -4.82 -0.59 -8.67
N ILE A 34 -3.92 -1.42 -9.20
CA ILE A 34 -3.14 -2.39 -8.44
C ILE A 34 -1.67 -1.98 -8.55
N PHE A 35 -1.06 -1.68 -7.41
CA PHE A 35 0.34 -1.27 -7.31
C PHE A 35 1.19 -2.47 -6.92
N THR A 36 2.24 -2.78 -7.66
CA THR A 36 3.28 -3.69 -7.18
C THR A 36 4.26 -2.88 -6.34
N ILE A 37 4.37 -3.23 -5.06
CA ILE A 37 5.20 -2.50 -4.08
C ILE A 37 6.23 -3.47 -3.49
N GLU A 38 7.49 -3.06 -3.48
CA GLU A 38 8.54 -3.73 -2.72
C GLU A 38 8.68 -3.10 -1.34
N LEU A 39 8.50 -3.90 -0.28
CA LEU A 39 8.53 -3.42 1.10
C LEU A 39 9.97 -3.12 1.56
N THR A 40 10.20 -1.91 2.04
CA THR A 40 11.56 -1.42 2.36
C THR A 40 11.75 -1.05 3.83
N ASN A 41 10.75 -0.48 4.49
CA ASN A 41 10.87 0.04 5.85
C ASN A 41 9.50 0.29 6.49
N PHE A 42 9.46 0.50 7.81
CA PHE A 42 8.32 1.15 8.46
C PHE A 42 8.33 2.66 8.23
N SER A 43 7.15 3.27 8.25
CA SER A 43 6.98 4.73 8.25
C SER A 43 7.76 5.38 9.38
N LYS A 44 8.27 6.60 9.16
CA LYS A 44 8.96 7.40 10.20
C LYS A 44 8.11 7.65 11.45
N ARG A 45 6.78 7.51 11.33
CA ARG A 45 5.83 7.59 12.45
C ARG A 45 5.90 6.39 13.39
N THR A 46 6.64 5.35 13.00
CA THR A 46 6.85 4.12 13.77
C THR A 46 8.37 3.86 13.96
N PRO A 47 9.09 4.76 14.65
CA PRO A 47 10.55 4.83 14.60
C PRO A 47 11.27 3.65 15.30
N ASN A 48 10.58 2.90 16.16
CA ASN A 48 11.19 1.82 16.94
C ASN A 48 10.97 0.43 16.33
N GLU A 49 10.22 0.33 15.23
CA GLU A 49 9.91 -0.95 14.60
C GLU A 49 11.02 -1.33 13.61
N VAL A 50 11.52 -2.56 13.77
CA VAL A 50 12.53 -3.13 12.87
C VAL A 50 11.81 -4.01 11.86
N LEU A 51 12.06 -3.77 10.58
CA LEU A 51 11.44 -4.57 9.52
C LEU A 51 11.88 -6.04 9.64
N PRO A 52 10.96 -7.01 9.77
CA PRO A 52 11.34 -8.41 9.85
C PRO A 52 12.06 -8.87 8.57
N PRO A 53 13.11 -9.71 8.66
CA PRO A 53 13.87 -10.14 7.49
C PRO A 53 13.04 -10.82 6.40
N HIS A 54 11.98 -11.53 6.78
CA HIS A 54 11.09 -12.22 5.84
C HIS A 54 10.14 -11.27 5.08
N ILE A 55 10.02 -10.01 5.52
CA ILE A 55 9.21 -8.97 4.87
C ILE A 55 10.07 -8.06 4.00
N LYS A 56 11.35 -7.90 4.35
CA LYS A 56 12.26 -7.00 3.63
C LYS A 56 12.43 -7.45 2.17
N GLY A 57 12.14 -6.55 1.24
CA GLY A 57 12.20 -6.83 -0.20
C GLY A 57 11.02 -7.65 -0.73
N LYS A 58 10.05 -8.03 0.12
CA LYS A 58 8.84 -8.73 -0.33
C LYS A 58 8.04 -7.82 -1.26
N LYS A 59 7.68 -8.37 -2.43
CA LYS A 59 6.80 -7.70 -3.39
C LYS A 59 5.36 -8.06 -3.07
N ILE A 60 4.52 -7.05 -2.96
CA ILE A 60 3.08 -7.18 -2.72
C ILE A 60 2.31 -6.40 -3.78
N LYS A 61 1.05 -6.78 -3.98
CA LYS A 61 0.05 -6.07 -4.75
C LYS A 61 -0.82 -5.28 -3.77
N LEU A 62 -0.94 -3.97 -4.00
CA LEU A 62 -1.75 -3.05 -3.20
C LEU A 62 -2.85 -2.43 -4.06
N VAL A 63 -4.09 -2.61 -3.65
CA VAL A 63 -5.26 -2.07 -4.35
C VAL A 63 -5.54 -0.65 -3.87
N ARG A 64 -5.64 0.30 -4.80
CA ARG A 64 -6.11 1.67 -4.50
C ARG A 64 -7.06 2.15 -5.57
N PHE A 65 -7.93 3.07 -5.19
CA PHE A 65 -8.69 3.86 -6.14
C PHE A 65 -7.92 5.14 -6.43
N CYS A 66 -7.70 5.45 -7.71
CA CYS A 66 -6.95 6.62 -8.14
C CYS A 66 -7.85 7.51 -9.01
N CYS A 67 -7.94 8.78 -8.65
CA CYS A 67 -8.73 9.76 -9.41
C CYS A 67 -7.88 10.62 -10.35
N PHE A 68 -6.62 10.89 -9.97
CA PHE A 68 -5.77 11.87 -10.63
C PHE A 68 -4.41 11.30 -11.01
N ASP A 69 -3.76 11.88 -12.01
CA ASP A 69 -2.53 11.33 -12.58
C ASP A 69 -1.33 11.30 -11.64
N TRP A 70 -1.32 12.15 -10.61
CA TRP A 70 -0.24 12.19 -9.63
C TRP A 70 -0.07 10.87 -8.87
N HIS A 71 -1.09 10.00 -8.87
CA HIS A 71 -1.03 8.67 -8.27
C HIS A 71 -0.15 7.68 -9.05
N PHE A 72 0.16 7.94 -10.33
CA PHE A 72 0.74 6.96 -11.25
C PHE A 72 2.27 7.03 -11.38
N LYS A 73 2.97 7.47 -10.32
CA LYS A 73 4.44 7.56 -10.35
C LYS A 73 5.08 6.24 -9.91
N LEU A 74 6.10 5.82 -10.65
CA LEU A 74 6.98 4.71 -10.29
C LEU A 74 8.17 5.21 -9.47
N GLY A 75 8.80 4.32 -8.70
CA GLY A 75 9.97 4.63 -7.87
C GLY A 75 9.68 5.48 -6.63
N ILE A 76 8.42 5.88 -6.41
CA ILE A 76 8.01 6.63 -5.23
C ILE A 76 7.69 5.71 -4.05
N LYS A 77 7.79 6.26 -2.84
CA LYS A 77 7.34 5.57 -1.63
C LYS A 77 5.82 5.56 -1.54
N LYS A 78 5.26 4.41 -1.21
CA LYS A 78 3.85 4.24 -0.87
C LYS A 78 3.73 3.60 0.51
N THR A 79 2.79 4.10 1.29
CA THR A 79 2.55 3.67 2.67
C THR A 79 1.29 2.83 2.68
N LEU A 80 1.35 1.68 3.34
CA LEU A 80 0.20 0.83 3.59
C LEU A 80 -0.64 1.42 4.72
N ASP A 81 -1.91 1.06 4.73
CA ASP A 81 -2.75 1.31 5.90
C ASP A 81 -2.42 0.33 7.03
N SER A 82 -2.97 0.60 8.23
CA SER A 82 -2.54 -0.11 9.44
C SER A 82 -2.99 -1.57 9.40
N ASP A 83 -4.23 -1.80 9.00
CA ASP A 83 -4.83 -3.11 8.76
C ASP A 83 -4.05 -3.91 7.71
N GLU A 84 -3.69 -3.28 6.59
CA GLU A 84 -2.86 -3.90 5.56
C GLU A 84 -1.44 -4.22 6.07
N THR A 85 -0.90 -3.33 6.90
CA THR A 85 0.40 -3.54 7.55
C THR A 85 0.36 -4.77 8.44
N GLU A 86 -0.62 -4.87 9.33
CA GLU A 86 -0.75 -6.03 10.22
C GLU A 86 -1.01 -7.32 9.42
N ALA A 87 -1.83 -7.30 8.36
CA ALA A 87 -2.03 -8.45 7.49
C ALA A 87 -0.71 -8.93 6.85
N VAL A 88 0.08 -8.02 6.29
CA VAL A 88 1.40 -8.35 5.71
C VAL A 88 2.36 -8.92 6.76
N LEU A 89 2.37 -8.37 7.97
CA LEU A 89 3.21 -8.84 9.08
C LEU A 89 2.78 -10.22 9.58
N ALA A 90 1.48 -10.51 9.58
CA ALA A 90 0.92 -11.83 9.88
C ALA A 90 1.09 -12.83 8.72
N ASN A 91 1.61 -12.39 7.58
CA ASN A 91 1.69 -13.16 6.35
C ASN A 91 0.30 -13.62 5.83
N GLU A 92 -0.70 -12.78 6.02
CA GLU A 92 -2.08 -12.93 5.57
C GLU A 92 -2.40 -11.99 4.39
N GLN A 93 -3.35 -12.38 3.56
CA GLN A 93 -3.86 -11.57 2.45
C GLN A 93 -5.21 -10.95 2.81
N SER A 94 -5.51 -9.79 2.23
CA SER A 94 -6.80 -9.10 2.34
C SER A 94 -7.32 -8.72 0.95
N GLU A 95 -8.51 -8.13 0.90
CA GLU A 95 -9.08 -7.60 -0.34
C GLU A 95 -8.25 -6.48 -0.97
N THR A 96 -7.42 -5.80 -0.17
CA THR A 96 -6.64 -4.64 -0.60
C THR A 96 -5.13 -4.90 -0.64
N VAL A 97 -4.63 -5.96 -0.01
CA VAL A 97 -3.23 -6.37 -0.08
C VAL A 97 -3.05 -7.87 -0.27
N TYR A 98 -2.25 -8.29 -1.25
CA TYR A 98 -1.98 -9.70 -1.56
C TYR A 98 -0.62 -9.85 -2.27
N TRP A 99 -0.15 -11.05 -2.56
CA TRP A 99 1.10 -11.29 -3.31
C TRP A 99 1.05 -12.59 -4.09
#